data_AF-W2IRA7-F1
#
_entry.id   AF-W2IRA7-F1
#
_cell.length_a   1.000
_cell.length_b   1.000
_cell.length_c   1.000
_cell.angle_alpha   90.00
_cell.angle_beta   90.00
_cell.angle_gamma   90.00
#
_symmetry.space_group_name_H-M   'P 1'
#
loop_
_entity.id
_entity.type
_entity.pdbx_description
1 polymer ?
#
loop_
_entity_poly.entity_id
_entity_poly.type
_entity_poly.pdbx_seq_one_letter_code
_entity_poly.pdbx_strand_id
1 'polypeptide(L)' 'SEYSESASPHQEVYRVDFDEGLLPEDSWERELEEDEYEVERIADVRLRKKTRYSRTRREYLVFWKVYAEPSWVDETPPPP' A
#
# COMPACT_ATOMS: atom_id res chain seq x y z
N SER A 1 -38.62 9.13 34.79
CA SER A 1 -38.12 7.85 34.28
C SER A 1 -38.08 7.95 32.78
N GLU A 2 -36.94 8.46 32.32
CA GLU A 2 -35.91 7.64 31.67
C GLU A 2 -36.30 7.49 30.20
N TYR A 3 -35.83 8.47 29.44
CA TYR A 3 -35.57 8.31 28.02
C TYR A 3 -34.66 7.09 27.92
N SER A 4 -35.24 5.95 27.54
CA SER A 4 -34.46 4.74 27.29
C SER A 4 -33.53 5.06 26.14
N GLU A 5 -32.29 5.39 26.47
CA GLU A 5 -31.17 5.43 25.57
C GLU A 5 -30.90 3.99 25.15
N SER A 6 -31.72 3.50 24.22
CA SER A 6 -31.52 2.25 23.53
C SER A 6 -30.30 2.46 22.66
N ALA A 7 -29.11 2.20 23.22
CA ALA A 7 -27.88 2.03 22.46
C ALA A 7 -28.10 0.87 21.49
N SER A 8 -28.63 1.20 20.32
CA SER A 8 -28.81 0.27 19.21
C SER A 8 -27.40 -0.19 18.81
N PRO A 9 -27.08 -1.50 18.82
CA PRO A 9 -25.74 -2.00 18.55
C PRO A 9 -25.39 -1.96 17.05
N HIS A 10 -25.94 -0.99 16.30
CA HIS A 10 -25.70 -0.81 14.88
C HIS A 10 -24.40 -0.03 14.59
N GLN A 11 -23.50 0.12 15.56
CA GLN A 11 -22.22 0.79 15.36
C GLN A 11 -21.01 -0.15 15.45
N GLU A 12 -21.21 -1.45 15.68
CA GLU A 12 -20.13 -2.44 15.59
C GLU A 12 -20.07 -3.17 14.24
N VAL A 13 -21.03 -2.97 13.33
CA VAL A 13 -21.04 -3.64 12.00
C VAL A 13 -20.13 -2.94 10.96
N TYR A 14 -19.57 -1.78 11.29
CA TYR A 14 -18.53 -1.12 10.48
C TYR A 14 -17.11 -1.39 11.00
N ARG A 15 -16.97 -2.15 12.09
CA ARG A 15 -15.69 -2.79 12.37
C ARG A 15 -15.64 -3.96 11.41
N VAL A 16 -14.87 -3.79 10.34
CA VAL A 16 -14.61 -4.89 9.42
C VAL A 16 -13.98 -5.99 10.26
N ASP A 17 -14.74 -7.04 10.55
CA ASP A 17 -14.24 -8.28 11.14
C ASP A 17 -13.36 -8.91 10.06
N PHE A 18 -12.12 -8.41 9.96
CA PHE A 18 -11.07 -8.96 9.10
C PHE A 18 -10.69 -10.29 9.75
N ASP A 19 -11.52 -11.31 9.54
CA ASP A 19 -11.28 -12.67 9.99
C ASP A 19 -10.05 -13.17 9.21
N GLU A 20 -8.88 -12.99 9.81
CA GLU A 20 -7.57 -13.34 9.26
C GLU A 20 -7.50 -14.82 8.84
N GLY A 21 -8.30 -15.69 9.48
CA GLY A 21 -8.43 -17.11 9.14
C GLY A 21 -9.36 -17.44 7.96
N LEU A 22 -10.01 -16.45 7.32
CA LEU A 22 -10.77 -16.64 6.08
C LEU A 22 -9.99 -16.22 4.83
N LEU A 23 -8.89 -15.49 5.00
CA LEU A 23 -7.99 -15.22 3.92
C LEU A 23 -7.11 -16.46 3.73
N PRO A 24 -6.99 -17.00 2.51
CA PRO A 24 -5.96 -17.99 2.27
C PRO A 24 -4.61 -17.34 2.60
N GLU A 25 -3.78 -17.98 3.42
CA GLU A 25 -2.41 -17.53 3.71
C GLU A 25 -1.61 -17.23 2.43
N ASP A 26 -1.95 -17.87 1.32
CA ASP A 26 -1.35 -17.70 -0.01
C ASP A 26 -1.95 -16.55 -0.85
N SER A 27 -2.90 -15.76 -0.33
CA SER A 27 -3.57 -14.69 -1.12
C SER A 27 -2.67 -13.52 -1.50
N TRP A 28 -1.43 -13.50 -1.04
CA TRP A 28 -0.44 -12.45 -1.30
C TRP A 28 0.70 -12.92 -2.23
N GLU A 29 0.75 -14.21 -2.56
CA GLU A 29 1.69 -14.76 -3.55
C GLU A 29 1.08 -14.60 -4.95
N ARG A 30 1.37 -13.48 -5.59
CA ARG A 30 1.15 -13.34 -7.04
C ARG A 30 2.37 -13.87 -7.78
N GLU A 31 2.13 -14.61 -8.85
CA GLU A 31 3.19 -14.93 -9.81
C GLU A 31 3.73 -13.60 -10.34
N LEU A 32 5.03 -13.35 -10.16
CA LEU A 32 5.68 -12.11 -10.61
C LEU A 32 5.34 -11.90 -12.09
N GLU A 33 4.61 -10.82 -12.40
CA GLU A 33 4.38 -10.42 -13.79
C GLU A 33 5.71 -10.01 -14.44
N GLU A 34 5.80 -10.06 -15.77
CA GLU A 34 7.05 -9.78 -16.51
C GLU A 34 7.63 -8.36 -16.23
N ASP A 35 6.82 -7.46 -15.68
CA ASP A 35 7.16 -6.10 -15.27
C ASP A 35 7.49 -5.96 -13.76
N GLU A 36 7.37 -7.03 -12.96
CA GLU A 36 7.71 -7.06 -11.54
C GLU A 36 9.15 -7.54 -11.33
N TYR A 37 10.02 -6.64 -10.88
CA TYR A 37 11.43 -6.94 -10.65
C TYR A 37 11.74 -7.02 -9.16
N GLU A 38 12.56 -8.02 -8.78
CA GLU A 38 13.03 -8.14 -7.41
C GLU A 38 14.00 -7.00 -7.06
N VAL A 39 13.64 -6.24 -6.03
CA VAL A 39 14.49 -5.18 -5.48
C VAL A 39 15.60 -5.79 -4.65
N GLU A 40 16.85 -5.42 -4.91
CA GLU A 40 17.99 -5.77 -4.07
C GLU A 40 18.01 -4.91 -2.81
N ARG A 41 17.88 -3.58 -2.98
CA ARG A 41 17.83 -2.61 -1.87
C ARG A 41 17.25 -1.27 -2.30
N ILE A 42 16.67 -0.54 -1.35
CA ILE A 42 16.32 0.88 -1.50
C ILE A 42 17.48 1.70 -0.96
N ALA A 43 18.16 2.45 -1.81
CA ALA A 43 19.33 3.24 -1.42
C ALA A 43 19.01 4.65 -0.95
N ASP A 44 17.94 5.25 -1.51
CA ASP A 44 17.53 6.61 -1.17
C ASP A 44 16.04 6.81 -1.38
N VAL A 45 15.47 7.80 -0.69
CA VAL A 45 14.07 8.20 -0.83
C VAL A 45 14.03 9.70 -1.00
N ARG A 46 13.57 10.16 -2.17
CA ARG A 46 13.40 11.59 -2.44
C ARG A 46 11.93 11.94 -2.50
N LEU A 47 11.63 13.09 -1.92
CA LEU A 47 10.28 13.62 -1.86
C LEU A 47 10.14 14.73 -2.90
N ARG A 48 9.44 14.46 -4.02
CA ARG A 48 9.10 15.50 -4.98
C ARG A 48 7.91 16.31 -4.45
N LYS A 49 8.24 17.45 -3.84
CA LYS A 49 7.27 18.51 -3.55
C LYS A 49 6.72 19.05 -4.86
N LYS A 50 5.43 18.85 -5.05
CA LYS A 50 4.69 19.39 -6.17
C LYS A 50 3.88 20.59 -5.62
N THR A 51 3.79 21.67 -6.40
CA THR A 51 3.40 23.03 -5.98
C THR A 51 2.00 23.13 -5.33
N ARG A 52 1.71 24.29 -4.72
CA ARG A 52 0.52 24.81 -3.97
C ARG A 52 -0.73 23.94 -3.73
N TYR A 53 -1.11 23.02 -4.62
CA TYR A 53 -2.30 22.15 -4.50
C TYR A 53 -2.04 20.67 -4.80
N SER A 54 -0.80 20.25 -5.05
CA SER A 54 -0.48 18.88 -5.48
C SER A 54 0.10 18.05 -4.35
N ARG A 55 -0.29 16.77 -4.31
CA ARG A 55 0.24 15.79 -3.36
C ARG A 55 1.74 15.65 -3.57
N THR A 56 2.46 15.70 -2.46
CA THR A 56 3.89 15.41 -2.45
C THR A 56 4.09 13.94 -2.79
N ARG A 57 4.89 13.65 -3.82
CA ARG A 57 5.16 12.27 -4.26
C ARG A 57 6.50 11.78 -3.70
N ARG A 58 6.54 10.51 -3.29
CA ARG A 58 7.76 9.83 -2.87
C ARG A 58 8.29 9.03 -4.05
N GLU A 59 9.56 9.22 -4.35
CA GLU A 59 10.31 8.43 -5.33
C GLU A 59 11.44 7.70 -4.59
N TYR A 60 11.63 6.43 -4.90
CA TYR A 60 12.61 5.54 -4.28
C TYR A 60 13.72 5.23 -5.27
N LEU A 61 14.98 5.39 -4.86
CA LEU A 61 16.12 4.91 -5.65
C LEU A 61 16.31 3.43 -5.37
N VAL A 62 15.87 2.62 -6.31
CA VAL A 62 15.83 1.16 -6.24
C VAL A 62 17.04 0.59 -6.96
N PHE A 63 17.81 -0.23 -6.25
CA PHE A 63 18.77 -1.15 -6.87
C PHE A 63 18.03 -2.45 -7.14
N TRP A 64 17.99 -2.87 -8.41
CA TRP A 64 17.34 -4.10 -8.84
C TRP A 64 18.33 -5.25 -8.81
N LYS A 65 17.90 -6.46 -8.47
CA LYS A 65 18.80 -7.63 -8.53
C LYS A 65 19.26 -7.97 -9.95
N VAL A 66 18.46 -7.60 -10.95
CA VAL A 66 18.68 -7.95 -12.37
C VAL A 66 19.42 -6.84 -13.13
N TYR A 67 19.44 -5.60 -12.61
CA TYR A 67 20.02 -4.45 -13.29
C TYR A 67 21.18 -3.84 -12.51
N ALA A 68 22.28 -3.55 -13.21
CA ALA A 68 23.46 -2.91 -12.61
C ALA A 68 23.23 -1.43 -12.25
N GLU A 69 22.27 -0.78 -12.89
CA GLU A 69 21.98 0.64 -12.70
C GLU A 69 20.73 0.81 -11.83
N PRO A 70 20.79 1.64 -10.76
CA PRO A 70 19.64 1.93 -9.94
C PRO A 70 18.69 2.91 -10.64
N SER A 71 17.38 2.78 -10.39
CA SER A 71 16.38 3.68 -10.98
C SER A 71 15.48 4.32 -9.91
N TRP A 72 14.93 5.50 -10.23
CA TRP A 72 13.96 6.18 -9.37
C TRP A 72 12.55 5.70 -9.70
N VAL A 73 11.89 5.06 -8.74
CA VAL A 73 10.53 4.51 -8.85
C VAL A 73 9.56 5.35 -8.03
N ASP A 74 8.45 5.78 -8.62
CA ASP A 74 7.37 6.50 -7.89
C ASP A 74 6.56 5.52 -7.04
N GLU A 75 6.02 5.97 -5.91
CA GLU A 75 5.15 5.17 -5.04
C GLU A 75 3.91 4.63 -5.75
N THR A 76 3.48 5.27 -6.84
CA THR A 76 2.33 4.80 -7.62
C THR A 76 2.79 3.69 -8.59
N PRO A 77 2.34 2.43 -8.44
CA PRO A 77 2.54 1.45 -9.50
C PRO A 77 1.92 1.99 -10.80
N PRO A 78 2.51 1.70 -11.97
CA PRO A 78 1.87 2.05 -13.23
C PRO A 78 0.46 1.45 -13.25
N PRO A 79 -0.56 2.17 -13.79
CA PRO A 79 -1.87 1.56 -13.95
C PRO A 79 -1.75 0.30 -14.83
N PRO A 80 -2.58 -0.73 -14.59
CA PRO A 80 -2.58 -1.95 -15.39
C PRO A 80 -2.90 -1.68 -16.86
#